data_AF-A0AAW1RU82-F1
#
_entry.id   AF-A0AAW1RU82-F1
#
_cell.length_a   1.000
_cell.length_b   1.000
_cell.length_c   1.000
_cell.angle_alpha   90.00
_cell.angle_beta   90.00
_cell.angle_gamma   90.00
#
_symmetry.space_group_name_H-M   'P 1'
#
loop_
_entity.id
_entity.type
_entity.pdbx_description
1 polymer ?
#
loop_
_entity_poly.entity_id
_entity_poly.type
_entity_poly.pdbx_seq_one_letter_code
_entity_poly.pdbx_strand_id
1 'polypeptide(L)'
;MTSGSTWRVRHEGAALRGKGVAELPASVRAVAEASCAGHAPLAFWGALGFVERFGFAREGRRYELEHGGLALQARRWDLKRLSIVTLARVRRCPARGPPGEEVAPGQWLLEVVARAAEGAHPAAARAIGSFAASLEPPMELEKT
;
A
#
# COMPACT_ATOMS: atom_id res chain seq x y z
N MET A 1 15.49 3.93 28.94
CA MET A 1 14.58 3.12 28.11
C MET A 1 14.89 3.42 26.65
N THR A 2 15.53 2.50 25.94
CA THR A 2 15.72 2.63 24.48
C THR A 2 14.38 2.38 23.81
N SER A 3 13.84 3.39 23.13
CA SER A 3 12.60 3.25 22.35
C SER A 3 12.78 2.14 21.31
N GLY A 4 12.05 1.04 21.47
CA GLY A 4 12.03 -0.05 20.49
C GLY A 4 11.35 0.42 19.21
N SER A 5 11.81 -0.07 18.06
CA SER A 5 11.16 0.24 16.79
C SER A 5 9.97 -0.69 16.55
N THR A 6 8.86 -0.15 16.05
CA THR A 6 7.70 -0.95 15.62
C THR A 6 7.75 -1.10 14.11
N TRP A 7 7.73 -2.33 13.63
CA TRP A 7 7.77 -2.69 12.23
C TRP A 7 6.45 -3.30 11.80
N ARG A 8 5.97 -2.89 10.64
CA ARG A 8 4.88 -3.55 9.93
C ARG A 8 5.46 -4.34 8.78
N VAL A 9 5.06 -5.60 8.68
CA VAL A 9 5.50 -6.52 7.64
C VAL A 9 4.30 -6.89 6.80
N ARG A 10 4.47 -6.74 5.49
CA ARG A 10 3.44 -7.00 4.50
C ARG A 10 3.98 -7.99 3.49
N HIS A 11 3.27 -9.09 3.30
CA HIS A 11 3.50 -10.03 2.22
C HIS A 11 2.41 -9.83 1.16
N GLU A 12 2.84 -9.55 -0.07
CA GLU A 12 1.95 -9.27 -1.20
C GLU A 12 2.06 -10.39 -2.22
N GLY A 13 0.94 -11.07 -2.48
CA GLY A 13 0.85 -12.06 -3.55
C GLY A 13 0.84 -11.41 -4.94
N ALA A 14 0.89 -12.26 -5.97
CA ALA A 14 0.68 -11.81 -7.34
C ALA A 14 -0.72 -11.22 -7.53
N ALA A 15 -0.86 -10.32 -8.51
CA ALA A 15 -2.17 -9.86 -8.95
C ALA A 15 -3.02 -11.05 -9.39
N LEU A 16 -4.27 -11.08 -8.94
CA LEU A 16 -5.28 -12.05 -9.36
C LEU A 16 -5.46 -12.00 -10.87
N ARG A 17 -5.64 -13.17 -11.47
CA ARG A 17 -5.79 -13.35 -12.92
C ARG A 17 -7.12 -14.03 -13.21
N GLY A 18 -7.63 -13.82 -14.43
CA GLY A 18 -8.89 -14.39 -14.89
C GLY A 18 -9.80 -13.32 -15.50
N LYS A 19 -10.73 -13.76 -16.37
CA LYS A 19 -11.57 -12.86 -17.17
C LYS A 19 -12.32 -11.83 -16.32
N GLY A 20 -12.99 -12.28 -15.25
CA GLY A 20 -13.75 -11.39 -14.36
C GLY A 20 -12.89 -10.42 -13.53
N VAL A 21 -11.60 -10.72 -13.33
CA VAL A 21 -10.67 -9.83 -12.62
C VAL A 21 -10.05 -8.80 -13.56
N ALA A 22 -9.76 -9.19 -14.81
CA ALA A 22 -9.19 -8.30 -15.81
C ALA A 22 -10.11 -7.10 -16.12
N GLU A 23 -11.43 -7.32 -16.07
CA GLU A 23 -12.47 -6.30 -16.27
C GLU A 23 -12.60 -5.33 -15.06
N LEU A 24 -12.01 -5.65 -13.90
CA LEU A 24 -12.03 -4.73 -12.76
C LEU A 24 -11.16 -3.51 -13.03
N PRO A 25 -11.56 -2.30 -12.61
CA PRO A 25 -10.82 -1.07 -12.90
C PRO A 25 -9.53 -0.91 -12.07
N ALA A 26 -9.28 -1.79 -11.09
CA ALA A 26 -8.06 -1.81 -10.30
C ALA A 26 -7.51 -3.24 -10.20
N SER A 27 -6.19 -3.38 -10.02
CA SER A 27 -5.59 -4.68 -9.74
C SER A 27 -5.96 -5.16 -8.33
N VAL A 28 -6.10 -6.46 -8.17
CA VAL A 28 -6.45 -7.10 -6.91
C VAL A 28 -5.37 -8.12 -6.57
N ARG A 29 -4.90 -8.15 -5.33
CA ARG A 29 -3.93 -9.13 -4.85
C ARG A 29 -4.22 -9.52 -3.40
N ALA A 30 -3.79 -10.73 -3.02
CA ALA A 30 -3.83 -11.16 -1.63
C ALA A 30 -2.72 -10.47 -0.85
N VAL A 31 -3.05 -9.98 0.36
CA VAL A 31 -2.11 -9.30 1.25
C VAL A 31 -2.22 -9.89 2.64
N ALA A 32 -1.10 -10.32 3.21
CA ALA A 32 -0.99 -10.68 4.62
C ALA A 32 -0.15 -9.63 5.35
N GLU A 33 -0.60 -9.21 6.53
CA GLU A 33 0.09 -8.21 7.34
C GLU A 33 0.33 -8.72 8.76
N ALA A 34 1.50 -8.39 9.29
CA ALA A 34 1.86 -8.61 10.68
C ALA A 34 2.59 -7.37 11.21
N SER A 35 2.66 -7.25 12.53
CA SER A 35 3.46 -6.23 13.20
C SER A 35 4.42 -6.92 14.17
N CYS A 36 5.65 -6.45 14.24
CA CYS A 36 6.61 -6.84 15.26
C CYS A 36 7.23 -5.61 15.91
N ALA A 37 7.53 -5.69 17.19
CA ALA A 37 8.17 -4.63 17.95
C ALA A 37 9.40 -5.18 18.67
N GLY A 38 10.48 -4.42 18.68
CA GLY A 38 11.71 -4.84 19.33
C GLY A 38 12.92 -3.99 18.96
N HIS A 39 14.08 -4.41 19.47
CA HIS A 39 15.34 -3.67 19.33
C HIS A 39 16.10 -3.98 18.03
N ALA A 40 15.85 -5.13 17.39
CA ALA A 40 16.57 -5.54 16.17
C ALA A 40 15.68 -6.30 15.15
N PRO A 41 14.64 -5.66 14.60
CA PRO A 41 13.71 -6.30 13.67
C PRO A 41 14.37 -6.84 12.39
N LEU A 42 15.36 -6.13 11.84
CA LEU A 42 16.12 -6.64 10.69
C LEU A 42 16.90 -7.93 11.01
N ALA A 43 17.52 -7.99 12.20
CA ALA A 43 18.23 -9.20 12.64
C ALA A 43 17.28 -10.38 12.86
N PHE A 44 16.07 -10.11 13.38
CA PHE A 44 15.01 -11.12 13.51
C PHE A 44 14.64 -11.73 12.15
N TRP A 45 14.40 -10.90 11.12
CA TRP A 45 14.10 -11.39 9.77
C TRP A 45 15.29 -12.12 9.14
N GLY A 46 16.52 -11.65 9.37
CA GLY A 46 17.75 -12.34 8.96
C GLY A 46 17.87 -13.74 9.55
N ALA A 47 17.54 -13.90 10.84
CA ALA A 47 17.55 -15.20 11.52
C ALA A 47 16.50 -16.18 10.97
N LEU A 48 15.40 -15.68 10.40
CA LEU A 48 14.39 -16.47 9.69
C LEU A 48 14.80 -16.83 8.25
N GLY A 49 16.00 -16.42 7.81
CA GLY A 49 16.54 -16.70 6.48
C GLY A 49 16.18 -15.67 5.40
N PHE A 50 15.59 -14.54 5.77
CA PHE A 50 15.34 -13.46 4.82
C PHE A 50 16.60 -12.64 4.56
N VAL A 51 16.77 -12.21 3.31
CA VAL A 51 17.89 -11.37 2.89
C VAL A 51 17.34 -10.05 2.34
N GLU A 52 17.81 -8.94 2.88
CA GLU A 52 17.49 -7.61 2.36
C GLU A 52 18.08 -7.45 0.96
N ARG A 53 17.20 -7.21 -0.03
CA ARG A 53 17.61 -6.98 -1.43
C ARG A 53 17.75 -5.50 -1.75
N PHE A 54 16.81 -4.70 -1.27
CA PHE A 54 16.73 -3.26 -1.50
C PHE A 54 15.78 -2.63 -0.48
N GLY A 55 15.91 -1.32 -0.27
CA GLY A 55 14.97 -0.52 0.49
C GLY A 55 14.40 0.61 -0.34
N PHE A 56 13.32 1.22 0.15
CA PHE A 56 12.80 2.47 -0.39
C PHE A 56 12.48 3.42 0.76
N ALA A 57 12.87 4.69 0.61
CA ALA A 57 12.40 5.76 1.46
C ALA A 57 11.23 6.46 0.74
N ARG A 58 10.09 6.58 1.41
CA ARG A 58 8.92 7.32 0.92
C ARG A 58 8.76 8.58 1.77
N GLU A 59 8.81 9.75 1.15
CA GLU A 59 8.54 11.02 1.80
C GLU A 59 7.27 11.63 1.20
N GLY A 60 6.27 11.93 2.04
CA GLY A 60 5.03 12.50 1.53
C GLY A 60 3.87 12.43 2.50
N ARG A 61 2.66 12.46 1.95
CA ARG A 61 1.41 12.51 2.71
C ARG A 61 0.56 11.28 2.45
N ARG A 62 -0.07 10.81 3.52
CA ARG A 62 -1.05 9.73 3.50
C ARG A 62 -2.40 10.31 3.87
N TYR A 63 -3.39 10.08 3.02
CA TYR A 63 -4.77 10.47 3.24
C TYR A 63 -5.65 9.23 3.38
N GLU A 64 -6.64 9.34 4.27
CA GLU A 64 -7.70 8.36 4.43
C GLU A 64 -8.99 9.04 3.99
N LEU A 65 -9.66 8.45 3.00
CA LEU A 65 -10.79 9.08 2.32
C LEU A 65 -12.00 8.13 2.30
N GLU A 66 -13.18 8.74 2.35
CA GLU A 66 -14.48 8.10 2.14
C GLU A 66 -15.03 8.50 0.77
N HIS A 67 -15.58 7.55 0.00
CA HIS A 67 -16.12 7.81 -1.34
C HIS A 67 -17.40 7.01 -1.59
N GLY A 68 -18.49 7.69 -1.99
CA GLY A 68 -19.73 7.05 -2.44
C GLY A 68 -20.64 6.45 -1.35
N GLY A 69 -20.78 7.10 -0.18
CA GLY A 69 -21.66 6.61 0.90
C GLY A 69 -21.10 5.41 1.67
N LEU A 70 -19.86 5.01 1.38
CA LEU A 70 -19.03 4.15 2.21
C LEU A 70 -18.28 5.03 3.20
N ALA A 71 -18.90 5.32 4.35
CA ALA A 71 -18.27 6.04 5.45
C ALA A 71 -17.52 5.09 6.39
N LEU A 72 -16.25 5.40 6.62
CA LEU A 72 -15.30 4.76 7.52
C LEU A 72 -15.23 5.57 8.82
N GLN A 73 -16.30 5.59 9.61
CA GLN A 73 -16.19 6.00 11.00
C GLN A 73 -16.10 4.80 11.92
N ALA A 74 -14.88 4.63 12.44
CA ALA A 74 -14.53 3.61 13.40
C ALA A 74 -15.25 3.84 14.75
N ARG A 75 -16.03 2.84 15.18
CA ARG A 75 -15.99 2.37 16.57
C ARG A 75 -16.53 0.95 16.69
N ARG A 76 -15.57 0.03 16.90
CA ARG A 76 -15.66 -1.28 17.56
C ARG A 76 -16.70 -2.26 16.99
N TRP A 77 -16.15 -3.32 16.39
CA TRP A 77 -16.80 -4.50 15.78
C TRP A 77 -17.33 -4.31 14.34
N ASP A 78 -16.71 -5.10 13.45
CA ASP A 78 -17.09 -5.44 12.06
C ASP A 78 -17.54 -4.31 11.12
N LEU A 79 -16.60 -3.81 10.28
CA LEU A 79 -16.72 -3.70 8.81
C LEU A 79 -15.42 -3.12 8.20
N LYS A 80 -14.92 -3.77 7.14
CA LYS A 80 -13.65 -3.54 6.42
C LYS A 80 -13.87 -2.54 5.28
N ARG A 81 -13.03 -1.49 5.08
CA ARG A 81 -12.66 -0.86 3.77
C ARG A 81 -11.96 0.51 3.88
N LEU A 82 -10.67 0.58 4.21
CA LEU A 82 -9.90 1.84 4.08
C LEU A 82 -9.34 2.00 2.66
N SER A 83 -9.62 3.13 2.01
CA SER A 83 -8.89 3.62 0.83
C SER A 83 -7.76 4.54 1.30
N ILE A 84 -6.52 4.09 1.13
CA ILE A 84 -5.31 4.84 1.47
C ILE A 84 -4.79 5.47 0.19
N VAL A 85 -4.71 6.80 0.18
CA VAL A 85 -4.06 7.56 -0.88
C VAL A 85 -2.70 8.01 -0.36
N THR A 86 -1.63 7.55 -1.00
CA THR A 86 -0.26 7.93 -0.65
C THR A 86 0.33 8.76 -1.77
N LEU A 87 0.62 10.04 -1.49
CA LEU A 87 1.36 10.92 -2.38
C LEU A 87 2.79 11.01 -1.85
N ALA A 88 3.76 10.44 -2.56
CA ALA A 88 5.13 10.38 -2.09
C ALA A 88 6.18 10.61 -3.18
N ARG A 89 7.29 11.24 -2.80
CA ARG A 89 8.57 11.07 -3.48
C ARG A 89 9.20 9.78 -2.96
N VAL A 90 9.63 8.94 -3.88
CA VAL A 90 10.21 7.64 -3.55
C VAL A 90 11.67 7.64 -3.95
N ARG A 91 12.55 7.30 -3.01
CA ARG A 91 13.98 7.13 -3.25
C ARG A 91 14.38 5.69 -3.04
N ARG A 92 15.21 5.16 -3.93
CA ARG A 92 15.78 3.83 -3.76
C ARG A 92 16.87 3.90 -2.71
N CYS A 93 16.80 3.04 -1.71
CA CYS A 93 17.84 2.89 -0.71
C CYS A 93 18.62 1.60 -1.01
N PRO A 94 19.95 1.66 -1.16
CA PRO A 94 20.75 0.44 -1.10
C PRO A 94 20.55 -0.22 0.27
N ALA A 95 20.73 -1.54 0.34
CA ALA A 95 20.63 -2.28 1.60
C ALA A 95 21.60 -1.75 2.69
N ARG A 96 22.66 -1.05 2.27
CA ARG A 96 23.55 -0.29 3.15
C ARG A 96 23.92 1.02 2.46
N GLY A 97 23.66 2.15 3.11
CA GLY A 97 24.06 3.47 2.61
C GLY A 97 22.95 4.53 2.72
N PRO A 98 23.27 5.80 2.41
CA PRO A 98 22.28 6.89 2.41
C PRO A 98 21.20 6.66 1.34
N PRO A 99 20.05 7.36 1.43
CA PRO A 99 19.04 7.35 0.38
C PRO A 99 19.67 7.69 -0.97
N GLY A 100 19.42 6.83 -1.96
CA GLY A 100 19.92 7.00 -3.32
C GLY A 100 18.97 7.82 -4.19
N GLU A 101 19.00 7.52 -5.48
CA GLU A 101 18.26 8.26 -6.52
C GLU A 101 16.73 8.20 -6.34
N GLU A 102 16.07 9.27 -6.76
CA GLU A 102 14.61 9.31 -6.86
C GLU A 102 14.14 8.34 -7.95
N VAL A 103 13.14 7.51 -7.62
CA VAL A 103 12.54 6.53 -8.54
C VAL A 103 11.88 7.23 -9.72
N ALA A 104 11.32 8.43 -9.49
CA ALA A 104 10.73 9.28 -10.52
C ALA A 104 11.17 10.74 -10.25
N PRO A 105 12.34 11.16 -10.79
CA PRO A 105 12.94 12.46 -10.47
C PRO A 105 11.99 13.63 -10.76
N GLY A 106 11.78 14.48 -9.74
CA GLY A 106 10.93 15.67 -9.87
C GLY A 106 9.42 15.39 -9.92
N GLN A 107 9.00 14.12 -9.83
CA GLN A 107 7.60 13.73 -9.86
C GLN A 107 7.11 13.27 -8.49
N TRP A 108 5.81 13.44 -8.23
CA TRP A 108 5.14 12.82 -7.10
C TRP A 108 4.40 11.58 -7.57
N LEU A 109 4.55 10.48 -6.83
CA LEU A 109 3.83 9.25 -7.11
C LEU A 109 2.58 9.17 -6.25
N LEU A 110 1.44 8.87 -6.88
CA LEU A 110 0.19 8.61 -6.19
C LEU A 110 -0.12 7.11 -6.21
N GLU A 111 -0.28 6.53 -5.02
CA GLU A 111 -0.72 5.15 -4.85
C GLU A 111 -2.08 5.14 -4.14
N VAL A 112 -3.07 4.49 -4.76
CA VAL A 112 -4.42 4.33 -4.20
C VAL A 112 -4.66 2.85 -3.91
N VAL A 113 -4.86 2.50 -2.65
CA VAL A 113 -5.09 1.11 -2.23
C VAL A 113 -6.33 1.03 -1.37
N ALA A 114 -7.21 0.08 -1.68
CA ALA A 114 -8.36 -0.25 -0.84
C ALA A 114 -8.20 -1.65 -0.24
N ARG A 115 -8.40 -1.78 1.08
CA ARG A 115 -8.47 -3.09 1.74
C ARG A 115 -9.86 -3.69 1.58
N ALA A 116 -9.93 -4.94 1.16
CA ALA A 116 -11.19 -5.67 1.02
C ALA A 116 -11.19 -6.95 1.85
N ALA A 117 -12.37 -7.32 2.35
CA ALA A 117 -12.61 -8.68 2.81
C ALA A 117 -12.46 -9.67 1.65
N GLU A 118 -12.23 -10.94 1.97
CA GLU A 118 -12.41 -12.01 1.00
C GLU A 118 -13.82 -11.94 0.38
N GLY A 119 -13.91 -12.17 -0.93
CA GLY A 119 -15.15 -12.01 -1.71
C GLY A 119 -15.57 -10.56 -2.00
N ALA A 120 -15.05 -9.56 -1.26
CA ALA A 120 -15.50 -8.16 -1.36
C ALA A 120 -14.63 -7.29 -2.30
N HIS A 121 -13.63 -7.89 -2.95
CA HIS A 121 -12.69 -7.18 -3.82
C HIS A 121 -13.31 -6.52 -5.07
N PRO A 122 -14.39 -7.01 -5.71
CA PRO A 122 -14.96 -6.33 -6.87
C PRO A 122 -15.50 -4.94 -6.51
N ALA A 123 -16.14 -4.82 -5.34
CA ALA A 123 -16.65 -3.54 -4.85
C ALA A 123 -15.53 -2.54 -4.52
N ALA A 124 -14.45 -3.02 -3.90
CA ALA A 124 -13.28 -2.19 -3.60
C ALA A 124 -12.58 -1.71 -4.89
N ALA A 125 -12.42 -2.59 -5.88
CA ALA A 125 -11.85 -2.22 -7.16
C ALA A 125 -12.71 -1.15 -7.86
N ARG A 126 -14.04 -1.33 -7.90
CA ARG A 126 -14.96 -0.33 -8.47
C ARG A 126 -14.89 1.02 -7.76
N ALA A 127 -14.72 1.03 -6.43
CA ALA A 127 -14.53 2.27 -5.69
C ALA A 127 -13.23 3.01 -6.09
N ILE A 128 -12.12 2.27 -6.26
CA ILE A 128 -10.87 2.84 -6.80
C ILE A 128 -11.08 3.38 -8.21
N GLY A 129 -11.79 2.65 -9.08
CA GLY A 129 -12.10 3.12 -10.44
C GLY A 129 -12.93 4.40 -10.46
N SER A 130 -13.95 4.50 -9.60
CA SER A 130 -14.75 5.72 -9.47
C SER A 130 -13.93 6.89 -8.91
N PHE A 131 -13.02 6.62 -7.97
CA PHE A 131 -12.09 7.63 -7.48
C PHE A 131 -11.13 8.09 -8.59
N ALA A 132 -10.58 7.16 -9.37
CA ALA A 132 -9.72 7.48 -10.52
C ALA A 132 -10.42 8.42 -11.51
N ALA A 133 -11.68 8.14 -11.86
CA ALA A 133 -12.47 9.01 -12.74
C ALA A 133 -12.68 10.44 -12.16
N SER A 134 -12.69 10.60 -10.84
CA SER A 134 -12.79 11.93 -10.20
C SER A 134 -11.49 12.74 -10.23
N LEU A 135 -10.37 12.09 -10.56
CA LEU A 135 -9.05 12.70 -10.67
C LEU A 135 -8.72 13.13 -12.11
N GLU A 136 -9.56 12.78 -13.08
CA GLU A 136 -9.43 13.23 -14.47
C GLU A 136 -10.00 14.65 -14.66
N PRO A 137 -9.37 15.51 -15.50
CA PRO A 137 -8.15 15.27 -16.27
C PRO A 137 -6.79 15.51 -15.57
N PRO A 138 -6.65 16.12 -14.37
CA PRO A 138 -5.33 16.50 -13.89
C PRO A 138 -4.40 15.31 -13.59
N MET A 139 -4.92 14.08 -13.51
CA MET A 139 -4.13 12.88 -13.24
C MET A 139 -4.83 11.60 -13.73
N GLU A 140 -4.05 10.71 -14.33
CA GLU A 140 -4.50 9.36 -14.74
C GLU A 140 -3.90 8.31 -13.79
N LEU A 141 -4.71 7.32 -13.41
CA LEU A 141 -4.27 6.21 -12.55
C LEU A 141 -4.16 4.91 -13.35
N GLU A 142 -2.98 4.28 -13.29
CA GLU A 142 -2.71 3.00 -13.95
C GLU A 142 -2.78 1.81 -12.97
N LYS A 143 -3.10 0.62 -13.50
CA LYS A 143 -3.09 -0.64 -12.75
C LYS A 143 -1.65 -1.12 -12.54
N THR A 144 -1.35 -1.64 -11.35
CA THR A 144 -0.03 -2.17 -10.96
C THR A 144 -0.07 -3.62 -10.49
#